data_AF-A0A140KDK2-F1
#
_entry.id   AF-A0A140KDK2-F1
#
_cell.length_a   1.000
_cell.length_b   1.000
_cell.length_c   1.000
_cell.angle_alpha   90.00
_cell.angle_beta   90.00
_cell.angle_gamma   90.00
#
_symmetry.space_group_name_H-M   'P 1'
#
loop_
_entity.id
_entity.type
_entity.pdbx_description
1 polymer ?
#
loop_
_entity_poly.entity_id
_entity_poly.type
_entity_poly.pdbx_seq_one_letter_code
_entity_poly.pdbx_strand_id
1 'polypeptide(L)'
;MEYQKKSYQVDTGGLRGELPLTDFQKQQIEEYISSLSLDNLKDLEIIRWVDDRQLNTAYSPGFDLLQIGSDVMPANRSDRQGTLSANTRITWKGSIAHELVGHREAALAQKTQLQPILEEAQASIRAARFAPLLTSAERYTLLRDAIARLHKAGIKVRQIKHLLHINHR
;
A
#
# COMPACT_ATOMS: atom_id res chain seq x y z
N MET A 1 -0.88 -23.51 -32.68
CA MET A 1 -1.78 -23.24 -31.54
C MET A 1 -0.93 -23.30 -30.29
N GLU A 2 -0.41 -22.16 -29.84
CA GLU A 2 0.37 -22.09 -28.62
C GLU A 2 -0.58 -21.99 -27.44
N TYR A 3 -0.45 -22.92 -26.49
CA TYR A 3 -1.23 -22.95 -25.26
C TYR A 3 -0.73 -21.80 -24.38
N GLN A 4 -1.33 -20.61 -24.50
CA GLN A 4 -1.06 -19.52 -23.57
C GLN A 4 -1.54 -19.94 -22.18
N LYS A 5 -0.57 -20.35 -21.36
CA LYS A 5 -0.75 -20.57 -19.92
C LYS A 5 -1.33 -19.27 -19.37
N LYS A 6 -2.63 -19.25 -19.03
CA LYS A 6 -3.24 -18.15 -18.26
C LYS A 6 -2.42 -18.03 -16.98
N SER A 7 -1.48 -17.09 -16.95
CA SER A 7 -0.75 -16.73 -15.75
C SER A 7 -1.76 -16.35 -14.69
N TYR A 8 -1.59 -16.85 -13.48
CA TYR A 8 -2.37 -16.49 -12.31
C TYR A 8 -2.14 -15.00 -11.97
N GLN A 9 -2.75 -14.11 -12.74
CA GLN A 9 -2.62 -12.66 -12.61
C GLN A 9 -3.61 -12.13 -11.58
N VAL A 10 -3.18 -11.12 -10.84
CA VAL A 10 -4.07 -10.36 -9.96
C VAL A 10 -5.19 -9.74 -10.79
N ASP A 11 -6.44 -9.95 -10.37
CA ASP A 11 -7.61 -9.32 -10.99
C ASP A 11 -8.16 -8.24 -10.05
N THR A 12 -7.98 -6.98 -10.45
CA THR A 12 -8.47 -5.80 -9.73
C THR A 12 -9.65 -5.14 -10.44
N GLY A 13 -10.18 -5.74 -11.51
CA GLY A 13 -11.10 -5.07 -12.44
C GLY A 13 -10.45 -3.89 -13.18
N GLY A 14 -9.12 -3.90 -13.30
CA GLY A 14 -8.28 -2.82 -13.80
C GLY A 14 -8.26 -1.56 -12.93
N LEU A 15 -8.48 -1.71 -11.62
CA LEU A 15 -8.31 -0.64 -10.64
C LEU A 15 -6.85 -0.46 -10.21
N ARG A 16 -5.97 -1.43 -10.52
CA ARG A 16 -4.52 -1.42 -10.24
C ARG A 16 -3.79 -2.16 -11.38
N GLY A 17 -2.49 -2.36 -11.23
CA GLY A 17 -1.69 -3.20 -12.11
C GLY A 17 -2.07 -4.67 -12.01
N GLU A 18 -2.09 -5.36 -13.15
CA GLU A 18 -2.49 -6.78 -13.26
C GLU A 18 -1.45 -7.61 -14.03
N LEU A 19 -0.47 -6.94 -14.63
CA LEU A 19 0.65 -7.60 -15.31
C LEU A 19 1.72 -8.00 -14.30
N PRO A 20 2.40 -9.15 -14.49
CA PRO A 20 3.56 -9.51 -13.69
C PRO A 20 4.60 -8.39 -13.67
N LEU A 21 5.27 -8.24 -12.54
CA LEU A 21 6.27 -7.19 -12.34
C LEU A 21 7.54 -7.54 -13.11
N THR A 22 8.11 -6.55 -13.79
CA THR A 22 9.42 -6.71 -14.44
C THR A 22 10.54 -6.70 -13.40
N ASP A 23 11.69 -7.28 -13.72
CA ASP A 23 12.86 -7.28 -12.82
C ASP A 23 13.29 -5.86 -12.46
N PHE A 24 13.20 -4.92 -13.40
CA PHE A 24 13.46 -3.51 -13.14
C PHE A 24 12.49 -2.91 -12.11
N GLN A 25 11.19 -3.24 -12.20
CA GLN A 25 10.22 -2.79 -11.21
C GLN A 25 10.49 -3.39 -9.83
N LYS A 26 10.84 -4.68 -9.78
CA LYS A 26 11.22 -5.37 -8.53
C LYS A 26 12.44 -4.69 -7.89
N GLN A 27 13.48 -4.41 -8.67
CA GLN A 27 14.66 -3.69 -8.21
C GLN A 27 14.31 -2.30 -7.67
N GLN A 28 13.50 -1.51 -8.38
CA GLN A 28 13.07 -0.18 -7.91
C GLN A 28 12.30 -0.24 -6.59
N ILE A 29 11.48 -1.27 -6.41
CA ILE A 29 10.73 -1.50 -5.17
C ILE A 29 11.69 -1.87 -4.04
N GLU A 30 12.64 -2.78 -4.25
CA GLU A 30 13.65 -3.16 -3.26
C GLU A 30 14.52 -1.97 -2.82
N GLU A 31 14.95 -1.14 -3.78
CA GLU A 31 15.69 0.09 -3.50
C GLU A 31 14.87 1.06 -2.65
N TYR A 32 13.58 1.23 -2.98
CA TYR A 32 12.70 2.08 -2.18
C TYR A 32 12.47 1.51 -0.78
N ILE A 33 12.21 0.21 -0.65
CA ILE A 33 12.07 -0.48 0.65
C ILE A 33 13.31 -0.20 1.49
N SER A 34 14.51 -0.39 0.92
CA SER A 34 15.78 -0.13 1.59
C SER A 34 15.93 1.34 2.04
N SER A 35 15.38 2.28 1.25
CA SER A 35 15.41 3.71 1.55
C SER A 35 14.41 4.17 2.62
N LEU A 36 13.43 3.33 2.98
CA LEU A 36 12.44 3.70 4.01
C LEU A 36 13.06 3.86 5.40
N SER A 37 14.36 3.51 5.56
CA SER A 37 15.12 3.57 6.80
C SER A 37 14.20 3.26 7.98
N LEU A 38 13.54 2.10 7.92
CA LEU A 38 13.06 1.52 9.15
C LEU A 38 14.39 1.12 9.80
N ASP A 39 14.73 1.70 10.95
CA ASP A 39 15.88 1.22 11.73
C ASP A 39 15.74 -0.29 12.05
N ASN A 40 14.54 -0.84 11.83
CA ASN A 40 14.11 -2.23 11.89
C ASN A 40 13.84 -2.88 10.51
N LEU A 41 14.40 -2.39 9.39
CA LEU A 41 14.37 -3.10 8.09
C LEU A 41 15.26 -4.33 8.11
N LYS A 42 16.26 -4.32 8.99
CA LYS A 42 17.08 -5.50 9.30
C LYS A 42 16.25 -6.69 9.79
N ASP A 43 14.99 -6.45 10.17
CA ASP A 43 14.08 -7.46 10.72
C ASP A 43 12.85 -7.73 9.81
N LEU A 44 12.75 -7.14 8.61
CA LEU A 44 11.69 -7.57 7.69
C LEU A 44 12.05 -8.98 7.22
N GLU A 45 11.53 -10.01 7.90
CA GLU A 45 12.00 -11.38 7.74
C GLU A 45 11.76 -11.90 6.32
N ILE A 46 10.66 -11.47 5.67
CA ILE A 46 10.26 -12.03 4.39
C ILE A 46 9.62 -10.97 3.48
N ILE A 47 10.22 -10.79 2.29
CA ILE A 47 9.55 -10.21 1.11
C ILE A 47 9.17 -11.36 0.19
N ARG A 48 7.90 -11.41 -0.23
CA ARG A 48 7.41 -12.43 -1.15
C ARG A 48 6.78 -11.79 -2.37
N TRP A 49 7.41 -12.01 -3.52
CA TRP A 49 6.85 -11.72 -4.83
C TRP A 49 5.70 -12.70 -5.13
N VAL A 50 4.51 -12.16 -5.36
CA VAL A 50 3.28 -12.90 -5.63
C VAL A 50 2.53 -12.37 -6.84
N ASP A 51 3.22 -11.58 -7.67
CA ASP A 51 2.75 -11.02 -8.94
C ASP A 51 2.39 -12.09 -10.00
N ASP A 52 2.65 -13.35 -9.69
CA ASP A 52 2.27 -14.54 -10.46
C ASP A 52 1.24 -15.45 -9.75
N ARG A 53 0.59 -15.02 -8.65
CA ARG A 53 -0.26 -15.91 -7.80
C ARG A 53 -1.68 -15.42 -7.49
N GLN A 54 -2.26 -14.47 -8.22
CA GLN A 54 -3.55 -13.83 -7.88
C GLN A 54 -3.64 -13.29 -6.43
N LEU A 55 -2.50 -12.94 -5.83
CA LEU A 55 -2.44 -12.37 -4.49
C LEU A 55 -2.10 -10.89 -4.58
N ASN A 56 -2.75 -10.10 -3.73
CA ASN A 56 -2.56 -8.66 -3.66
C ASN A 56 -1.35 -8.28 -2.82
N THR A 57 -0.92 -7.05 -2.99
CA THR A 57 0.09 -6.41 -2.14
C THR A 57 -0.49 -6.19 -0.76
N ALA A 58 0.16 -6.74 0.26
CA ALA A 58 -0.31 -6.66 1.64
C ALA A 58 0.81 -6.97 2.62
N TYR A 59 0.81 -6.26 3.76
CA TYR A 59 1.59 -6.63 4.93
C TYR A 59 0.79 -7.57 5.86
N SER A 60 1.44 -8.64 6.32
CA SER A 60 0.88 -9.62 7.25
C SER A 60 1.60 -9.57 8.60
N PRO A 61 0.99 -8.96 9.65
CA PRO A 61 1.62 -8.79 10.95
C PRO A 61 2.04 -10.10 11.65
N GLY A 62 1.28 -11.18 11.46
CA GLY A 62 1.54 -12.46 12.14
C GLY A 62 2.80 -13.19 11.67
N PHE A 63 3.37 -12.79 10.54
CA PHE A 63 4.57 -13.40 9.94
C PHE A 63 5.66 -12.37 9.61
N ASP A 64 5.46 -11.11 10.01
CA ASP A 64 6.26 -9.95 9.56
C ASP A 64 6.61 -10.01 8.06
N LEU A 65 5.60 -10.32 7.24
CA LEU A 65 5.73 -10.67 5.83
C LEU A 65 5.12 -9.58 4.96
N LEU A 66 5.90 -9.07 4.01
CA LEU A 66 5.39 -8.24 2.91
C LEU A 66 5.17 -9.10 1.66
N GLN A 67 3.91 -9.19 1.23
CA GLN A 67 3.55 -9.72 -0.09
C GLN A 67 3.49 -8.58 -1.10
N ILE A 68 4.09 -8.77 -2.27
CA ILE A 68 4.07 -7.78 -3.34
C ILE A 68 3.50 -8.42 -4.60
N GLY A 69 2.27 -8.02 -4.93
CA GLY A 69 1.54 -8.43 -6.13
C GLY A 69 1.66 -7.40 -7.26
N SER A 70 1.12 -7.73 -8.43
CA SER A 70 1.04 -6.80 -9.58
C SER A 70 0.25 -5.53 -9.26
N ASP A 71 -0.70 -5.64 -8.34
CA ASP A 71 -1.52 -4.53 -7.86
C ASP A 71 -0.73 -3.51 -7.06
N VAL A 72 0.57 -3.71 -6.77
CA VAL A 72 1.44 -2.64 -6.26
C VAL A 72 1.56 -1.51 -7.27
N MET A 73 1.42 -1.81 -8.57
CA MET A 73 1.49 -0.81 -9.62
C MET A 73 0.16 -0.06 -9.74
N PRO A 74 0.19 1.26 -10.00
CA PRO A 74 -1.02 1.99 -10.34
C PRO A 74 -1.62 1.44 -11.64
N ALA A 75 -2.94 1.62 -11.84
CA ALA A 75 -3.56 1.29 -13.10
C ALA A 75 -2.94 2.11 -14.24
N ASN A 76 -2.60 1.47 -15.35
CA ASN A 76 -2.16 2.14 -16.57
C ASN A 76 -3.38 2.69 -17.34
N ARG A 77 -4.09 3.65 -16.73
CA ARG A 77 -5.33 4.23 -17.25
C ARG A 77 -5.23 5.75 -17.28
N SER A 78 -4.66 6.26 -18.38
CA SER A 78 -4.67 7.69 -18.72
C SER A 78 -6.07 8.19 -19.09
N ASP A 79 -7.02 7.30 -19.40
CA ASP A 79 -8.36 7.58 -19.91
C ASP A 79 -9.41 7.90 -18.83
N ARG A 80 -9.09 7.73 -17.53
CA ARG A 80 -10.07 7.89 -16.43
C ARG A 80 -9.59 8.76 -15.26
N GLN A 81 -8.62 9.64 -15.46
CA GLN A 81 -8.03 10.47 -14.39
C GLN A 81 -9.05 11.22 -13.49
N GLY A 82 -10.26 11.50 -13.99
CA GLY A 82 -11.36 12.14 -13.24
C GLY A 82 -12.35 11.21 -12.50
N THR A 83 -12.40 9.90 -12.80
CA THR A 83 -13.41 8.96 -12.24
C THR A 83 -12.83 7.88 -11.32
N LEU A 84 -11.51 7.83 -11.19
CA LEU A 84 -10.83 6.81 -10.39
C LEU A 84 -10.86 7.14 -8.88
N SER A 85 -10.98 6.10 -8.04
CA SER A 85 -10.85 6.25 -6.60
C SER A 85 -9.43 6.72 -6.22
N ALA A 86 -9.26 7.33 -5.03
CA ALA A 86 -7.93 7.74 -4.59
C ALA A 86 -6.93 6.57 -4.54
N ASN A 87 -7.40 5.39 -4.11
CA ASN A 87 -6.65 4.13 -4.11
C ASN A 87 -6.04 3.78 -5.49
N THR A 88 -6.82 3.91 -6.56
CA THR A 88 -6.35 3.59 -7.92
C THR A 88 -5.20 4.49 -8.38
N ARG A 89 -5.08 5.70 -7.84
CA ARG A 89 -4.01 6.66 -8.16
C ARG A 89 -2.78 6.54 -7.25
N ILE A 90 -2.81 5.71 -6.22
CA ILE A 90 -1.65 5.51 -5.34
C ILE A 90 -0.51 4.93 -6.18
N THR A 91 0.66 5.55 -6.13
CA THR A 91 1.85 5.04 -6.84
C THR A 91 2.33 3.75 -6.19
N TRP A 92 3.23 3.03 -6.85
CA TRP A 92 3.84 1.85 -6.22
C TRP A 92 4.61 2.22 -4.96
N LYS A 93 5.30 3.38 -4.93
CA LYS A 93 5.94 3.90 -3.71
C LYS A 93 4.93 4.14 -2.60
N GLY A 94 3.82 4.82 -2.92
CA GLY A 94 2.75 5.07 -1.96
C GLY A 94 2.14 3.77 -1.41
N SER A 95 2.06 2.72 -2.23
CA SER A 95 1.53 1.41 -1.83
C SER A 95 2.48 0.69 -0.87
N ILE A 96 3.78 0.64 -1.21
CA ILE A 96 4.80 0.07 -0.33
C ILE A 96 4.90 0.86 0.99
N ALA A 97 4.80 2.19 0.93
CA ALA A 97 4.76 3.03 2.12
C ALA A 97 3.52 2.77 2.99
N HIS A 98 2.36 2.53 2.38
CA HIS A 98 1.13 2.14 3.09
C HIS A 98 1.33 0.84 3.86
N GLU A 99 1.90 -0.19 3.22
CA GLU A 99 2.14 -1.47 3.88
C GLU A 99 3.18 -1.39 5.00
N LEU A 100 4.33 -0.76 4.74
CA LEU A 100 5.46 -0.79 5.66
C LEU A 100 5.42 0.32 6.71
N VAL A 101 5.30 1.59 6.29
CA VAL A 101 5.25 2.73 7.23
C VAL A 101 3.88 2.85 7.87
N GLY A 102 2.84 2.43 7.15
CA GLY A 102 1.47 2.38 7.66
C GLY A 102 1.24 1.19 8.58
N HIS A 103 1.07 -0.01 8.02
CA HIS A 103 0.68 -1.20 8.79
C HIS A 103 1.80 -1.78 9.64
N ARG A 104 2.98 -2.04 9.06
CA ARG A 104 4.06 -2.72 9.79
C ARG A 104 4.52 -1.94 11.01
N GLU A 105 4.86 -0.66 10.87
CA GLU A 105 5.28 0.14 12.02
C GLU A 105 4.19 0.26 13.10
N ALA A 106 2.92 0.38 12.71
CA ALA A 106 1.82 0.38 13.67
C ALA A 106 1.69 -0.97 14.40
N ALA A 107 1.90 -2.09 13.69
CA ALA A 107 1.89 -3.42 14.29
C ALA A 107 3.04 -3.62 15.27
N LEU A 108 4.27 -3.22 14.91
CA LEU A 108 5.44 -3.26 15.79
C LEU A 108 5.24 -2.41 17.05
N ALA A 109 4.53 -1.28 16.93
CA ALA A 109 4.15 -0.43 18.06
C ALA A 109 2.95 -0.93 18.87
N GLN A 110 2.36 -2.08 18.51
CA GLN A 110 1.12 -2.62 19.10
C GLN A 110 -0.06 -1.62 19.01
N LYS A 111 -0.15 -0.90 17.88
CA LYS A 111 -1.16 0.13 17.59
C LYS A 111 -2.05 -0.19 16.39
N THR A 112 -2.04 -1.43 15.91
CA THR A 112 -3.00 -1.91 14.91
C THR A 112 -4.43 -1.71 15.42
N GLN A 113 -5.28 -1.13 14.58
CA GLN A 113 -6.69 -0.94 14.86
C GLN A 113 -7.47 -2.23 14.61
N LEU A 114 -8.41 -2.55 15.50
CA LEU A 114 -9.28 -3.72 15.33
C LEU A 114 -10.31 -3.54 14.22
N GLN A 115 -10.73 -2.30 13.97
CA GLN A 115 -11.69 -2.00 12.91
C GLN A 115 -10.92 -1.79 11.58
N PRO A 116 -11.16 -2.62 10.55
CA PRO A 116 -10.39 -2.57 9.31
C PRO A 116 -10.36 -1.19 8.65
N ILE A 117 -11.49 -0.47 8.68
CA ILE A 117 -11.59 0.87 8.10
C ILE A 117 -10.70 1.89 8.82
N LEU A 118 -10.56 1.76 10.14
CA LEU A 118 -9.66 2.61 10.93
C LEU A 118 -8.20 2.23 10.70
N GLU A 119 -7.91 0.94 10.52
CA GLU A 119 -6.56 0.45 10.24
C GLU A 119 -6.05 0.93 8.89
N GLU A 120 -6.86 0.80 7.83
CA GLU A 120 -6.52 1.30 6.48
C GLU A 120 -6.37 2.83 6.46
N ALA A 121 -7.23 3.55 7.20
CA ALA A 121 -7.11 4.99 7.32
C ALA A 121 -5.85 5.40 8.09
N GLN A 122 -5.51 4.68 9.17
CA GLN A 122 -4.28 4.86 9.93
C GLN A 122 -3.07 4.64 9.02
N ALA A 123 -3.02 3.53 8.29
CA ALA A 123 -1.91 3.19 7.41
C ALA A 123 -1.69 4.24 6.32
N SER A 124 -2.74 4.65 5.62
CA SER A 124 -2.66 5.73 4.62
C SER A 124 -2.20 7.07 5.22
N ILE A 125 -2.68 7.47 6.39
CA ILE A 125 -2.25 8.71 7.05
C ILE A 125 -0.79 8.61 7.51
N ARG A 126 -0.39 7.49 8.11
CA ARG A 126 0.98 7.25 8.56
C ARG A 126 1.96 7.31 7.40
N ALA A 127 1.68 6.58 6.32
CA ALA A 127 2.48 6.60 5.10
C ALA A 127 2.62 8.01 4.54
N ALA A 128 1.52 8.76 4.44
CA ALA A 128 1.54 10.14 3.96
C ALA A 128 2.39 11.08 4.82
N ARG A 129 2.47 10.85 6.14
CA ARG A 129 3.19 11.70 7.08
C ARG A 129 4.66 11.33 7.20
N PHE A 130 4.96 10.04 7.30
CA PHE A 130 6.26 9.58 7.79
C PHE A 130 7.11 8.89 6.71
N ALA A 131 6.53 8.42 5.60
CA ALA A 131 7.33 7.74 4.59
C ALA A 131 8.29 8.72 3.92
N PRO A 132 9.60 8.41 3.85
CA PRO A 132 10.55 9.24 3.12
C PRO A 132 10.34 9.12 1.61
N LEU A 133 10.90 10.09 0.88
CA LEU A 133 10.97 10.12 -0.59
C LEU A 133 9.62 10.03 -1.35
N LEU A 134 8.49 10.22 -0.66
CA LEU A 134 7.21 10.51 -1.28
C LEU A 134 7.10 11.99 -1.63
N THR A 135 6.68 12.27 -2.86
CA THR A 135 6.33 13.61 -3.32
C THR A 135 5.09 14.14 -2.60
N SER A 136 4.89 15.47 -2.62
CA SER A 136 3.68 16.09 -2.05
C SER A 136 2.39 15.56 -2.68
N ALA A 137 2.41 15.24 -3.98
CA ALA A 137 1.27 14.66 -4.70
C ALA A 137 0.93 13.25 -4.21
N GLU A 138 1.93 12.40 -3.97
CA GLU A 138 1.75 11.06 -3.42
C GLU A 138 1.21 11.09 -1.99
N ARG A 139 1.80 11.95 -1.13
CA ARG A 139 1.31 12.16 0.24
C ARG A 139 -0.15 12.61 0.25
N TYR A 140 -0.49 13.56 -0.60
CA TYR A 140 -1.86 14.05 -0.71
C TYR A 140 -2.84 12.99 -1.23
N THR A 141 -2.38 12.12 -2.14
CA THR A 141 -3.19 10.99 -2.65
C THR A 141 -3.49 9.99 -1.54
N LEU A 142 -2.51 9.65 -0.70
CA LEU A 142 -2.71 8.79 0.48
C LEU A 142 -3.66 9.41 1.51
N LEU A 143 -3.55 10.72 1.79
CA LEU A 143 -4.51 11.40 2.67
C LEU A 143 -5.93 11.38 2.11
N ARG A 144 -6.09 11.58 0.80
CA ARG A 144 -7.40 11.47 0.14
C ARG A 144 -7.95 10.04 0.18
N ASP A 145 -7.10 9.03 0.08
CA ASP A 145 -7.50 7.63 0.24
C ASP A 145 -8.08 7.36 1.64
N ALA A 146 -7.36 7.76 2.70
CA ALA A 146 -7.86 7.64 4.07
C ALA A 146 -9.20 8.35 4.27
N ILE A 147 -9.33 9.59 3.79
CA ILE A 147 -10.57 10.37 3.89
C ILE A 147 -11.71 9.67 3.13
N ALA A 148 -11.45 9.16 1.93
CA ALA A 148 -12.47 8.48 1.12
C ALA A 148 -12.99 7.21 1.81
N ARG A 149 -12.10 6.41 2.43
CA ARG A 149 -12.47 5.21 3.19
C ARG A 149 -13.34 5.55 4.40
N LEU A 150 -12.92 6.54 5.19
CA LEU A 150 -13.68 7.01 6.35
C LEU A 150 -15.04 7.60 5.94
N HIS A 151 -15.08 8.38 4.86
CA HIS A 151 -16.32 8.95 4.34
C HIS A 151 -17.31 7.88 3.90
N LYS A 152 -16.85 6.82 3.20
CA LYS A 152 -17.69 5.66 2.85
C LYS A 152 -18.30 4.98 4.08
N ALA A 153 -17.62 5.04 5.23
CA ALA A 153 -18.10 4.51 6.50
C ALA A 153 -18.93 5.51 7.33
N GLY A 154 -19.15 6.73 6.84
CA GLY A 154 -19.82 7.79 7.60
C GLY A 154 -19.00 8.36 8.77
N ILE A 155 -17.70 8.08 8.82
CA ILE A 155 -16.80 8.48 9.91
C ILE A 155 -16.07 9.77 9.54
N LYS A 156 -16.07 10.76 10.44
CA LYS A 156 -15.28 11.99 10.25
C LYS A 156 -13.92 11.83 10.90
N VAL A 157 -12.83 12.18 10.20
CA VAL A 157 -11.44 12.12 10.72
C VAL A 157 -11.32 12.76 12.12
N ARG A 158 -11.96 13.91 12.34
CA ARG A 158 -11.93 14.62 13.64
C ARG A 158 -12.44 13.80 14.82
N GLN A 159 -13.33 12.83 14.58
CA GLN A 159 -13.88 11.94 15.60
C GLN A 159 -12.90 10.84 15.98
N ILE A 160 -12.02 10.43 15.08
CA ILE A 160 -11.16 9.25 15.26
C ILE A 160 -9.67 9.57 15.34
N LYS A 161 -9.25 10.82 15.04
CA LYS A 161 -7.84 11.24 15.03
C LYS A 161 -7.07 10.97 16.33
N HIS A 162 -7.77 10.89 17.46
CA HIS A 162 -7.19 10.64 18.79
C HIS A 162 -6.98 9.14 19.06
N LEU A 163 -7.66 8.28 18.30
CA LEU A 163 -7.52 6.82 18.36
C LEU A 163 -6.38 6.33 17.45
N LEU A 164 -6.07 7.09 16.40
CA LEU A 164 -5.06 6.71 15.41
C LEU A 164 -3.64 7.02 15.89
N HIS A 165 -2.72 6.10 15.61
CA HIS A 165 -1.29 6.26 15.82
C HIS A 165 -0.64 7.02 14.64
N ILE A 166 -0.88 8.33 14.59
CA ILE A 166 -0.52 9.20 13.46
C ILE A 166 0.33 10.43 13.85
N ASN A 167 0.73 10.54 15.11
CA ASN A 167 1.44 11.71 15.64
C ASN A 167 2.94 11.48 15.86
N HIS A 168 3.38 10.23 15.79
CA HIS A 168 4.76 9.81 15.98
C HIS A 168 5.02 8.57 15.12
N ARG A 169 6.28 8.42 14.73
CA ARG A 169 6.80 7.23 14.08
C ARG A 169 7.29 6.28 15.15
#